data_AF-A0A5B7AML8-F1
#
_entry.id   AF-A0A5B7AML8-F1
#
_cell.length_a   1.000
_cell.length_b   1.000
_cell.length_c   1.000
_cell.angle_alpha   90.00
_cell.angle_beta   90.00
_cell.angle_gamma   90.00
#
_symmetry.space_group_name_H-M   'P 1'
#
loop_
_entity.id
_entity.type
_entity.pdbx_description
1 polymer ?
#
loop_
_entity_poly.entity_id
_entity_poly.type
_entity_poly.pdbx_seq_one_letter_code
_entity_poly.pdbx_strand_id
1 'polypeptide(L)'
;LVKLPASANPRRVLLSTGDKNTKKRRGIRVMADLFAWLLSFFILIAILGILLYQLMCLADLEFDYINPYDSASRINQVVLPEFVTQGTLCFLHLVTGHWIMFLLCLPYLYYNVRLYTQRRHLVDVTEIFNQLPWEKRLRIYKLVYLIVILCLSIFWMIWSIVED
;
A
#
# COMPACT_ATOMS: atom_id res chain seq x y z
N LEU A 1 50.20 10.04 34.25
CA LEU A 1 49.47 11.30 34.50
C LEU A 1 48.96 11.86 33.18
N VAL A 2 47.82 11.32 32.71
CA VAL A 2 47.18 11.83 31.48
C VAL A 2 46.54 13.17 31.82
N LYS A 3 47.07 14.23 31.21
CA LYS A 3 46.67 15.61 31.43
C LYS A 3 45.27 15.81 30.83
N LEU A 4 44.25 15.79 31.68
CA LEU A 4 42.88 16.13 31.30
C LEU A 4 42.83 17.60 30.87
N PRO A 5 42.34 17.94 29.66
CA PRO A 5 42.18 19.34 29.27
C PRO A 5 41.06 19.99 30.10
N ALA A 6 41.46 20.78 31.09
CA ALA A 6 40.61 21.51 32.04
C ALA A 6 39.98 22.79 31.46
N SER A 7 39.35 22.72 30.29
CA SER A 7 38.70 23.89 29.66
C SER A 7 37.46 23.55 28.83
N ALA A 8 36.85 22.38 29.01
CA ALA A 8 35.57 22.08 28.37
C ALA A 8 34.42 22.54 29.29
N ASN A 9 33.76 23.66 28.94
CA ASN A 9 32.55 24.11 29.63
C ASN A 9 31.50 22.97 29.59
N PRO A 10 31.06 22.42 30.73
CA PRO A 10 30.18 21.25 30.77
C PRO A 10 28.86 21.48 30.03
N ARG A 11 28.37 22.73 29.96
CA ARG A 11 27.20 23.08 29.13
C ARG A 11 27.45 22.88 27.64
N ARG A 12 28.65 23.20 27.14
CA ARG A 12 29.00 23.06 25.72
C ARG A 12 29.16 21.59 25.33
N VAL A 13 29.65 20.74 26.23
CA VAL A 13 29.75 19.28 26.03
C VAL A 13 28.36 18.65 26.02
N LEU A 14 27.47 19.03 26.94
CA LEU A 14 26.08 18.54 26.96
C LEU A 14 25.27 19.01 25.74
N LEU A 15 25.44 20.26 25.30
CA LEU A 15 24.82 20.78 24.08
C LEU A 15 25.30 20.03 22.83
N SER A 16 26.61 19.79 22.71
CA SER A 16 27.16 19.03 21.58
C SER A 16 26.72 17.55 21.59
N THR A 17 26.59 16.95 22.78
CA THR A 17 26.12 15.56 22.92
C THR A 17 24.62 15.45 22.65
N GLY A 18 23.84 16.44 23.09
CA GLY A 18 22.41 16.57 22.79
C GLY A 18 22.15 16.72 21.30
N ASP A 19 22.86 17.63 20.62
CA ASP A 19 22.75 17.85 19.18
C ASP A 19 23.15 16.63 18.34
N LYS A 20 24.19 15.89 18.76
CA LYS A 20 24.56 14.62 18.10
C LYS A 20 23.48 13.54 18.27
N ASN A 21 22.86 13.45 19.44
CA ASN A 21 21.78 12.48 19.68
C ASN A 21 20.49 12.84 18.94
N THR A 22 20.15 14.12 18.83
CA THR A 22 18.99 14.57 18.04
C THR A 22 19.23 14.36 16.55
N LYS A 23 20.43 14.67 16.04
CA LYS A 23 20.80 14.45 14.63
C LYS A 23 20.83 12.95 14.27
N LYS A 24 21.38 12.10 15.14
CA LYS A 24 21.36 10.64 14.98
C LYS A 24 19.93 10.07 15.00
N ARG A 25 19.07 10.53 15.93
CA ARG A 25 17.66 10.13 15.98
C ARG A 25 16.88 10.59 14.74
N ARG A 26 17.21 11.76 14.18
CA ARG A 26 16.59 12.27 12.96
C ARG A 26 16.93 11.39 11.75
N GLY A 27 18.21 11.07 11.54
CA GLY A 27 18.63 10.20 10.43
C GLY A 27 18.03 8.78 10.47
N ILE A 28 17.85 8.19 11.66
CA ILE A 28 17.22 6.87 11.79
C ILE A 28 15.74 6.91 11.39
N ARG A 29 15.01 7.99 11.72
CA ARG A 29 13.60 8.15 11.35
C ARG A 29 13.45 8.29 9.84
N VAL A 30 14.23 9.17 9.24
CA VAL A 30 14.30 9.38 7.78
C VAL A 30 14.52 8.06 7.04
N MET A 31 15.53 7.29 7.44
CA MET A 31 15.80 6.01 6.79
C MET A 31 14.62 5.04 6.92
N ALA A 32 13.96 4.98 8.09
CA ALA A 32 12.78 4.16 8.28
C ALA A 32 11.59 4.59 7.40
N ASP A 33 11.40 5.91 7.21
CA ASP A 33 10.36 6.47 6.36
C ASP A 33 10.60 6.09 4.89
N LEU A 34 11.85 6.20 4.41
CA LEU A 34 12.23 5.77 3.05
C LEU A 34 11.98 4.26 2.83
N PHE A 35 12.34 3.42 3.79
CA PHE A 35 12.06 1.98 3.71
C PHE A 35 10.55 1.70 3.66
N ALA A 36 9.74 2.45 4.42
CA ALA A 36 8.30 2.34 4.40
C ALA A 36 7.69 2.73 3.04
N TRP A 37 8.13 3.86 2.46
CA TRP A 37 7.71 4.29 1.13
C TRP A 37 8.07 3.27 0.05
N LEU A 38 9.29 2.73 0.10
CA LEU A 38 9.74 1.71 -0.84
C LEU A 38 8.93 0.41 -0.71
N LEU A 39 8.68 -0.04 0.52
CA LEU A 39 7.87 -1.24 0.76
C LEU A 39 6.42 -1.05 0.30
N SER A 40 5.83 0.13 0.56
CA SER A 40 4.50 0.52 0.08
C SER A 40 4.40 0.47 -1.45
N PHE A 41 5.42 0.97 -2.15
CA PHE A 41 5.50 0.92 -3.62
C PHE A 41 5.45 -0.51 -4.17
N PHE A 42 6.24 -1.43 -3.62
CA PHE A 42 6.21 -2.84 -4.04
C PHE A 42 4.85 -3.50 -3.77
N ILE A 43 4.26 -3.21 -2.61
CA ILE A 43 2.93 -3.73 -2.25
C ILE A 43 1.85 -3.20 -3.20
N LEU A 44 1.88 -1.91 -3.54
CA LEU A 44 0.96 -1.30 -4.51
C LEU A 44 1.08 -1.94 -5.90
N ILE A 45 2.30 -2.21 -6.37
CA ILE A 45 2.52 -2.93 -7.63
C ILE A 45 1.95 -4.35 -7.57
N ALA A 46 2.14 -5.07 -6.45
CA ALA A 46 1.59 -6.40 -6.28
C ALA A 46 0.06 -6.40 -6.35
N ILE A 47 -0.60 -5.44 -5.68
CA ILE A 47 -2.06 -5.28 -5.74
C ILE A 47 -2.51 -4.94 -7.17
N LEU A 48 -1.77 -4.08 -7.88
CA LEU A 48 -2.06 -3.73 -9.26
C LEU A 48 -1.99 -4.96 -10.17
N GLY A 49 -0.96 -5.80 -10.00
CA GLY A 49 -0.83 -7.06 -10.73
C GLY A 49 -1.98 -8.03 -10.47
N ILE A 50 -2.41 -8.16 -9.22
CA ILE A 50 -3.57 -8.99 -8.85
C ILE A 50 -4.86 -8.47 -9.51
N LEU A 51 -5.11 -7.16 -9.47
CA LEU A 51 -6.27 -6.55 -10.12
C LEU A 51 -6.24 -6.72 -11.65
N LEU A 52 -5.07 -6.56 -12.28
CA LEU A 52 -4.89 -6.77 -13.71
C LEU A 52 -5.16 -8.23 -14.10
N TYR A 53 -4.67 -9.19 -13.30
CA TYR A 53 -4.92 -10.61 -13.53
C TYR A 53 -6.42 -10.96 -13.43
N GLN A 54 -7.13 -10.37 -12.46
CA GLN A 54 -8.59 -10.52 -12.36
C GLN A 54 -9.30 -9.94 -13.57
N LEU A 55 -8.88 -8.76 -14.06
CA LEU A 55 -9.44 -8.15 -15.27
C LEU A 55 -9.19 -8.99 -16.53
N MET A 56 -8.00 -9.59 -16.64
CA MET A 56 -7.68 -10.52 -17.74
C MET A 56 -8.60 -11.74 -17.68
N CYS A 57 -8.77 -12.36 -16.51
CA CYS A 57 -9.69 -13.50 -16.35
C CYS A 57 -11.15 -13.13 -16.71
N LEU A 58 -11.56 -11.89 -16.45
CA LEU A 58 -12.89 -11.36 -16.76
C LEU A 58 -13.04 -11.04 -18.25
N ALA A 59 -11.98 -10.57 -18.91
CA ALA A 59 -11.93 -10.34 -20.35
C ALA A 59 -11.92 -11.68 -21.12
N ASP A 60 -11.13 -12.66 -20.69
CA ASP A 60 -11.11 -14.01 -21.27
C ASP A 60 -12.49 -14.66 -21.24
N LEU A 61 -13.29 -14.33 -20.22
CA LEU A 61 -14.67 -14.77 -20.11
C LEU A 61 -15.63 -14.02 -21.05
N GLU A 62 -15.42 -12.72 -21.27
CA GLU A 62 -16.22 -11.90 -22.20
C GLU A 62 -16.03 -12.32 -23.66
N PHE A 63 -14.83 -12.79 -24.02
CA PHE A 63 -14.50 -13.28 -25.36
C PHE A 63 -14.81 -14.79 -25.56
N ASP A 64 -15.54 -15.40 -24.63
CA ASP A 64 -16.00 -16.80 -24.69
C ASP A 64 -14.86 -17.84 -24.80
N TYR A 65 -13.66 -17.49 -24.31
CA TYR A 65 -12.46 -18.31 -24.49
C TYR A 65 -12.30 -19.40 -23.42
N ILE A 66 -12.96 -19.25 -22.26
CA ILE A 66 -12.79 -20.11 -21.09
C ILE A 66 -14.12 -20.35 -20.36
N ASN A 67 -14.23 -21.48 -19.66
CA ASN A 67 -15.43 -21.82 -18.90
C ASN A 67 -15.63 -20.81 -17.74
N PRO A 68 -16.86 -20.28 -17.54
CA PRO A 68 -17.18 -19.39 -16.41
C PRO A 68 -16.85 -20.00 -15.04
N TYR A 69 -16.93 -21.33 -14.89
CA TYR A 69 -16.54 -22.02 -13.66
C TYR A 69 -15.05 -21.88 -13.35
N ASP A 70 -14.19 -22.01 -14.35
CA ASP A 70 -12.74 -21.92 -14.19
C ASP A 70 -12.31 -20.48 -13.88
N SER A 71 -12.88 -19.49 -14.58
CA SER A 71 -12.63 -18.08 -14.31
C SER A 71 -13.11 -17.65 -12.92
N ALA A 72 -14.30 -18.07 -12.49
CA ALA A 72 -14.83 -17.75 -11.16
C ALA A 72 -13.95 -18.31 -10.04
N SER A 73 -13.48 -19.56 -10.18
CA SER A 73 -12.58 -20.20 -9.22
C SER A 73 -11.24 -19.46 -9.13
N ARG A 74 -10.63 -19.12 -10.27
CA ARG A 74 -9.36 -18.37 -10.31
C ARG A 74 -9.51 -16.99 -9.69
N ILE A 75 -10.60 -16.27 -9.97
CA ILE A 75 -10.87 -14.94 -9.40
C ILE A 75 -11.02 -15.06 -7.87
N ASN A 76 -11.78 -16.04 -7.37
CA ASN A 76 -11.98 -16.20 -5.94
C ASN A 76 -10.68 -16.49 -5.17
N GLN A 77 -9.78 -17.29 -5.76
CA GLN A 77 -8.47 -17.58 -5.17
C GLN A 77 -7.59 -16.32 -5.05
N VAL A 78 -7.73 -15.36 -5.98
CA VAL A 78 -6.91 -14.14 -5.98
C VAL A 78 -7.57 -12.94 -5.28
N VAL A 79 -8.88 -12.99 -5.01
CA VAL A 79 -9.60 -11.94 -4.26
C VAL A 79 -9.16 -11.89 -2.79
N LEU A 80 -8.94 -13.05 -2.16
CA LEU A 80 -8.44 -13.10 -0.78
C LEU A 80 -7.04 -12.46 -0.62
N PRO A 81 -6.02 -12.80 -1.42
CA PRO A 81 -4.72 -12.17 -1.32
C PRO A 81 -4.76 -10.66 -1.65
N GLU A 82 -5.65 -10.20 -2.54
CA GLU A 82 -5.88 -8.76 -2.75
C GLU A 82 -6.27 -8.05 -1.44
N PHE A 83 -7.25 -8.61 -0.72
CA PHE A 83 -7.75 -8.01 0.53
C PHE A 83 -6.70 -8.02 1.63
N VAL A 84 -5.97 -9.13 1.77
CA VAL A 84 -4.90 -9.25 2.77
C VAL A 84 -3.77 -8.28 2.46
N THR A 85 -3.37 -8.17 1.19
CA THR A 85 -2.28 -7.28 0.77
C THR A 85 -2.65 -5.81 0.96
N GLN A 86 -3.89 -5.43 0.63
CA GLN A 86 -4.39 -4.07 0.90
C GLN A 86 -4.51 -3.77 2.40
N GLY A 87 -4.98 -4.73 3.21
CA GLY A 87 -5.03 -4.59 4.65
C GLY A 87 -3.63 -4.37 5.25
N THR A 88 -2.64 -5.11 4.73
CA THR A 88 -1.23 -4.97 5.11
C THR A 88 -0.69 -3.60 4.74
N LEU A 89 -0.99 -3.10 3.53
CA LEU A 89 -0.62 -1.75 3.09
C LEU A 89 -1.20 -0.66 4.01
N CYS A 90 -2.48 -0.79 4.35
CA CYS A 90 -3.16 0.15 5.24
C CYS A 90 -2.53 0.14 6.65
N PHE A 91 -2.24 -1.05 7.18
CA PHE A 91 -1.57 -1.20 8.47
C PHE A 91 -0.14 -0.63 8.47
N LEU A 92 0.62 -0.82 7.38
CA LEU A 92 1.95 -0.24 7.21
C LEU A 92 1.91 1.29 7.26
N HIS A 93 0.97 1.93 6.55
CA HIS A 93 0.79 3.39 6.61
C HIS A 93 0.39 3.89 8.00
N LEU A 94 -0.39 3.11 8.75
CA LEU A 94 -0.77 3.43 10.12
C LEU A 94 0.43 3.38 11.08
N VAL A 95 1.25 2.33 11.02
CA VAL A 95 2.44 2.19 11.89
C VAL A 95 3.50 3.24 11.60
N THR A 96 3.62 3.64 10.33
CA THR A 96 4.59 4.65 9.89
C THR A 96 4.10 6.09 10.11
N GLY A 97 2.85 6.29 10.56
CA GLY A 97 2.30 7.60 10.87
C GLY A 97 1.92 8.44 9.65
N HIS A 98 1.80 7.82 8.47
CA HIS A 98 1.39 8.50 7.23
C HIS A 98 -0.14 8.61 7.15
N TRP A 99 -0.72 9.47 7.99
CA TRP A 99 -2.18 9.62 8.15
C TRP A 99 -2.92 9.95 6.85
N ILE A 100 -2.32 10.75 5.96
CA ILE A 100 -2.94 11.12 4.67
C ILE A 100 -3.05 9.90 3.75
N MET A 101 -1.98 9.09 3.62
CA MET A 101 -2.01 7.88 2.80
C MET A 101 -2.90 6.79 3.38
N PHE A 102 -2.96 6.69 4.71
CA PHE A 102 -3.91 5.83 5.39
C PHE A 102 -5.37 6.22 5.08
N LEU A 103 -5.69 7.51 5.14
CA LEU A 103 -7.04 8.02 4.85
C LEU A 103 -7.44 7.82 3.39
N LEU A 104 -6.47 7.88 2.46
CA LEU A 104 -6.69 7.51 1.06
C LEU A 104 -6.84 5.98 0.88
N CYS A 105 -6.15 5.14 1.64
CA CYS A 105 -6.33 3.68 1.54
C CYS A 105 -7.65 3.18 2.16
N LEU A 106 -8.20 3.93 3.13
CA LEU A 106 -9.41 3.61 3.88
C LEU A 106 -10.67 3.34 3.04
N PRO A 107 -11.09 4.19 2.07
CA PRO A 107 -12.29 3.95 1.27
C PRO A 107 -12.20 2.66 0.46
N TYR A 108 -11.02 2.34 -0.08
CA TYR A 108 -10.81 1.09 -0.80
C TYR A 108 -10.86 -0.12 0.14
N LEU A 109 -10.22 -0.03 1.32
CA LEU A 109 -10.29 -1.09 2.34
C LEU A 109 -11.73 -1.30 2.83
N TYR A 110 -12.45 -0.21 3.10
CA TYR A 110 -13.84 -0.25 3.54
C TYR A 110 -14.74 -0.94 2.52
N TYR A 111 -14.54 -0.63 1.23
CA TYR A 111 -15.27 -1.28 0.15
C TYR A 111 -15.01 -2.80 0.15
N ASN A 112 -13.74 -3.21 0.26
CA ASN A 112 -13.38 -4.63 0.28
C ASN A 112 -13.91 -5.36 1.53
N VAL A 113 -13.88 -4.72 2.71
CA VAL A 113 -14.44 -5.28 3.95
C VAL A 113 -15.96 -5.41 3.87
N ARG A 114 -16.66 -4.39 3.33
CA ARG A 114 -18.11 -4.46 3.09
C ARG A 114 -18.46 -5.64 2.18
N LEU A 115 -17.69 -5.85 1.11
CA LEU A 115 -17.89 -6.95 0.17
C LEU A 115 -17.64 -8.32 0.82
N TYR A 116 -16.60 -8.42 1.66
CA TYR A 116 -16.29 -9.62 2.44
C TYR A 116 -17.43 -9.97 3.41
N THR A 117 -17.91 -8.99 4.19
CA THR A 117 -19.01 -9.17 5.16
C THR A 117 -20.32 -9.56 4.50
N GLN A 118 -20.59 -9.06 3.29
CA GLN A 118 -21.77 -9.43 2.52
C GLN A 118 -21.67 -10.80 1.83
N ARG A 119 -20.56 -11.55 2.02
CA ARG A 119 -20.25 -12.83 1.36
C ARG A 119 -20.28 -12.79 -0.18
N ARG A 120 -20.39 -11.61 -0.78
CA ARG A 120 -20.34 -11.34 -2.22
C ARG A 120 -18.90 -11.29 -2.78
N HIS A 121 -17.92 -11.82 -2.04
CA HIS A 121 -16.54 -11.97 -2.54
C HIS A 121 -16.41 -13.15 -3.51
N LEU A 122 -17.35 -14.11 -3.42
CA LEU A 122 -17.47 -15.25 -4.33
C LEU A 122 -18.20 -14.78 -5.57
N VAL A 123 -17.56 -14.96 -6.73
CA VAL A 123 -18.19 -14.62 -8.00
C VAL A 123 -19.08 -15.80 -8.40
N ASP A 124 -20.40 -15.60 -8.41
CA ASP A 124 -21.36 -16.67 -8.72
C ASP A 124 -21.48 -16.88 -10.23
N VAL A 125 -21.29 -18.12 -10.66
CA VAL A 125 -21.08 -18.51 -12.06
C VAL A 125 -22.34 -18.28 -12.91
N THR A 126 -23.51 -18.32 -12.27
CA THR A 126 -24.82 -18.18 -12.92
C THR A 126 -25.24 -16.73 -13.17
N GLU A 127 -24.73 -15.76 -12.38
CA GLU A 127 -25.05 -14.34 -12.54
C GLU A 127 -23.92 -13.50 -13.16
N ILE A 128 -22.73 -14.11 -13.32
CA ILE A 128 -21.51 -13.48 -13.79
C ILE A 128 -21.67 -12.73 -15.11
N PHE A 129 -22.35 -13.31 -16.09
CA PHE A 129 -22.53 -12.69 -17.41
C PHE A 129 -23.46 -11.47 -17.37
N ASN A 130 -24.47 -11.49 -16.49
CA ASN A 130 -25.40 -10.38 -16.34
C ASN A 130 -24.79 -9.21 -15.55
N GLN A 131 -23.91 -9.50 -14.60
CA GLN A 131 -23.22 -8.49 -13.77
C GLN A 131 -21.85 -8.07 -14.33
N LEU A 132 -21.34 -8.77 -15.36
CA LEU A 132 -20.04 -8.57 -15.99
C LEU A 132 -19.71 -7.10 -16.34
N PRO A 133 -20.58 -6.35 -17.05
CA PRO A 133 -20.27 -4.97 -17.44
C PRO A 133 -20.17 -4.03 -16.22
N TRP A 134 -20.93 -4.31 -15.16
CA TRP A 134 -20.91 -3.54 -13.92
C TRP A 134 -19.65 -3.83 -13.09
N GLU A 135 -19.35 -5.12 -12.87
CA GLU A 135 -18.17 -5.58 -12.13
C GLU A 135 -16.86 -5.15 -12.79
N LYS A 136 -16.79 -5.22 -14.13
CA LYS A 136 -15.65 -4.74 -14.92
C LYS A 136 -15.42 -3.25 -14.71
N ARG A 137 -16.48 -2.43 -14.79
CA ARG A 137 -16.39 -0.97 -14.63
C ARG A 137 -15.91 -0.62 -13.22
N LEU A 138 -16.43 -1.32 -12.21
CA LEU A 138 -16.01 -1.15 -10.82
C LEU A 138 -14.53 -1.52 -10.60
N ARG A 139 -14.05 -2.66 -11.14
CA ARG A 139 -12.62 -3.04 -11.07
C ARG A 139 -11.73 -2.06 -11.82
N ILE A 140 -12.17 -1.50 -12.94
CA ILE A 140 -11.43 -0.44 -13.64
C ILE A 140 -11.35 0.82 -12.77
N TYR A 141 -12.43 1.23 -12.10
CA TYR A 141 -12.38 2.35 -11.15
C TYR A 141 -11.40 2.08 -9.99
N LYS A 142 -11.41 0.87 -9.43
CA LYS A 142 -10.44 0.45 -8.41
C LYS A 142 -9.00 0.52 -8.92
N LEU A 143 -8.77 0.10 -10.16
CA LEU A 143 -7.46 0.13 -10.79
C LEU A 143 -6.97 1.57 -11.02
N VAL A 144 -7.82 2.45 -11.55
CA VAL A 144 -7.50 3.87 -11.71
C VAL A 144 -7.19 4.51 -10.35
N TYR A 145 -7.99 4.18 -9.33
CA TYR A 145 -7.76 4.65 -7.97
C TYR A 145 -6.39 4.21 -7.43
N LEU A 146 -6.03 2.95 -7.64
CA LEU A 146 -4.74 2.41 -7.22
C LEU A 146 -3.57 3.05 -7.97
N ILE A 147 -3.70 3.33 -9.27
CA ILE A 147 -2.70 4.07 -10.05
C ILE A 147 -2.50 5.48 -9.48
N VAL A 148 -3.58 6.18 -9.13
CA VAL A 148 -3.48 7.51 -8.49
C VAL A 148 -2.74 7.42 -7.16
N ILE A 149 -3.05 6.43 -6.31
CA ILE A 149 -2.34 6.20 -5.06
C ILE A 149 -0.85 5.86 -5.31
N LEU A 150 -0.54 5.07 -6.34
CA LEU A 150 0.83 4.75 -6.73
C LEU A 150 1.60 6.02 -7.12
N CYS A 151 1.02 6.87 -7.97
CA CYS A 151 1.63 8.15 -8.35
C CYS A 151 1.86 9.05 -7.13
N LEU A 152 0.88 9.14 -6.24
CA LEU A 152 1.01 9.91 -4.99
C LEU A 152 2.10 9.31 -4.08
N SER A 153 2.20 7.99 -3.98
CA SER A 153 3.24 7.31 -3.21
C SER A 153 4.63 7.64 -3.72
N ILE A 154 4.82 7.66 -5.04
CA ILE A 154 6.10 8.03 -5.65
C ILE A 154 6.40 9.51 -5.40
N PHE A 155 5.41 10.39 -5.56
CA PHE A 155 5.57 11.83 -5.30
C PHE A 155 6.03 12.11 -3.87
N TRP A 156 5.39 11.48 -2.89
CA TRP A 156 5.76 11.64 -1.48
C TRP A 156 7.11 11.02 -1.15
N MET A 157 7.46 9.88 -1.76
CA MET A 157 8.79 9.29 -1.64
C MET A 157 9.87 10.27 -2.14
N ILE A 158 9.68 10.87 -3.32
CA ILE A 158 10.63 11.87 -3.87
C ILE A 158 10.71 13.09 -2.96
N TRP A 159 9.57 13.60 -2.49
CA TRP A 159 9.53 14.74 -1.58
C TRP A 159 10.32 14.48 -0.30
N SER A 160 10.15 13.29 0.30
CA SER A 160 10.90 12.88 1.48
C SER A 160 12.41 12.86 1.23
N ILE A 161 12.86 12.43 0.05
CA ILE A 161 14.29 12.40 -0.32
C ILE A 161 14.84 13.82 -0.54
N VAL A 162 14.03 14.74 -1.07
CA VAL A 162 14.44 16.11 -1.39
C VAL A 162 14.51 17.00 -0.15
N GLU A 163 13.69 16.74 0.85
CA GLU A 163 13.65 17.53 2.09
C GLU A 163 14.79 17.17 3.07
N ASP A 164 15.51 16.08 2.82
CA ASP A 164 16.72 15.66 3.54
C ASP A 164 18.02 16.33 3.04
#